data_AF-A0A380PLI9-F1
#
_entry.id   AF-A0A380PLI9-F1
#
_cell.length_a   1.000
_cell.length_b   1.000
_cell.length_c   1.000
_cell.angle_alpha   90.00
_cell.angle_beta   90.00
_cell.angle_gamma   90.00
#
_symmetry.space_group_name_H-M   'P 1'
#
loop_
_entity.id
_entity.type
_entity.pdbx_description
1 polymer ?
#
loop_
_entity_poly.entity_id
_entity_poly.type
_entity_poly.pdbx_seq_one_letter_code
_entity_poly.pdbx_strand_id
1 'polypeptide(L)'
;MNGIENHKKTNIFFIVERLYPRDSLAPSVGTVGPSLVQVHRMIYQLTKKQDVFLDGEKVDLSNITLWQRLKSITGGKITTKDSQEVKFAYVLDYAGSEFAAVPIQGLRLEGNTNYFYKKFTKEYKISTPKLLHYGSDTIKNITLHGRSNVSFFMDNGGRNAPTAAAKYNKNTGEISLIKSMHELSKSMQDIKNSGART
;
A
#
# COMPACT_ATOMS: atom_id res chain seq x y z
N MET A 1 -18.41 -18.50 8.85
CA MET A 1 -18.17 -17.04 8.75
C MET A 1 -17.05 -16.71 9.73
N ASN A 2 -15.91 -16.21 9.25
CA ASN A 2 -14.79 -15.82 10.13
C ASN A 2 -15.23 -14.63 11.00
N GLY A 3 -14.96 -14.71 12.31
CA GLY A 3 -15.41 -13.72 13.30
C GLY A 3 -14.97 -12.29 12.95
N ILE A 4 -15.86 -11.32 13.18
CA ILE A 4 -15.56 -9.90 13.01
C ILE A 4 -14.60 -9.52 14.13
N GLU A 5 -13.33 -9.25 13.81
CA GLU A 5 -12.34 -8.81 14.79
C GLU A 5 -12.18 -7.28 14.75
N ASN A 6 -12.08 -6.66 15.93
CA ASN A 6 -11.76 -5.24 16.02
C ASN A 6 -10.24 -5.02 16.12
N HIS A 7 -9.74 -3.99 15.45
CA HIS A 7 -8.31 -3.77 15.24
C HIS A 7 -7.95 -2.30 15.33
N LYS A 8 -6.94 -1.97 16.15
CA LYS A 8 -6.34 -0.62 16.25
C LYS A 8 -5.18 -0.49 15.28
N LYS A 9 -5.15 0.60 14.52
CA LYS A 9 -4.06 0.95 13.61
C LYS A 9 -2.79 1.31 14.40
N THR A 10 -1.64 0.75 14.01
CA THR A 10 -0.34 1.00 14.70
C THR A 10 0.50 2.08 14.03
N ASN A 11 0.09 2.59 12.87
CA ASN A 11 0.86 3.54 12.04
C ASN A 11 2.17 2.97 11.47
N ILE A 12 2.28 1.65 11.42
CA ILE A 12 3.40 0.96 10.78
C ILE A 12 2.91 0.29 9.52
N PHE A 13 3.63 0.52 8.44
CA PHE A 13 3.24 0.16 7.10
C PHE A 13 4.33 -0.62 6.40
N PHE A 14 3.91 -1.57 5.57
CA PHE A 14 4.73 -2.11 4.50
C PHE A 14 4.21 -1.57 3.18
N ILE A 15 5.10 -0.88 2.47
CA ILE A 15 4.86 -0.35 1.13
C ILE A 15 5.47 -1.35 0.15
N VAL A 16 4.67 -1.80 -0.81
CA VAL A 16 5.12 -2.67 -1.89
C VAL A 16 4.73 -2.04 -3.21
N GLU A 17 5.72 -1.75 -4.05
CA GLU A 17 5.50 -1.23 -5.40
C GLU A 17 6.05 -2.22 -6.43
N ARG A 18 5.23 -2.55 -7.42
CA ARG A 18 5.58 -3.45 -8.52
C ARG A 18 5.52 -2.71 -9.83
N LEU A 19 6.49 -2.96 -10.70
CA LEU A 19 6.55 -2.37 -12.02
C LEU A 19 6.02 -3.36 -13.05
N TYR A 20 5.08 -2.92 -13.86
CA TYR A 20 4.62 -3.65 -15.03
C TYR A 20 4.90 -2.80 -16.27
N PRO A 21 5.71 -3.30 -17.23
CA PRO A 21 5.87 -2.60 -18.49
C PRO A 21 4.51 -2.52 -19.20
N ARG A 22 4.27 -1.39 -19.84
CA ARG A 22 3.11 -1.16 -20.68
C ARG A 22 3.57 -0.58 -21.99
N ASP A 23 2.98 -1.10 -23.06
CA ASP A 23 3.03 -0.45 -24.36
C ASP A 23 2.24 0.86 -24.28
N SER A 24 2.62 1.83 -25.11
CA SER A 24 2.20 3.22 -24.97
C SER A 24 0.67 3.42 -24.88
N LEU A 25 0.21 4.57 -24.35
CA LEU A 25 -1.22 4.92 -24.18
C LEU A 25 -2.02 5.00 -25.50
N ALA A 26 -1.36 4.83 -26.64
CA ALA A 26 -1.99 4.61 -27.93
C ALA A 26 -1.22 3.54 -28.72
N PRO A 27 -1.86 2.48 -29.23
CA PRO A 27 -1.28 1.66 -30.30
C PRO A 27 -1.37 2.46 -31.61
N SER A 28 -0.73 3.63 -31.68
CA SER A 28 -0.68 4.42 -32.91
C SER A 28 0.48 3.90 -33.76
N VAL A 29 0.12 3.12 -34.79
CA VAL A 29 0.82 2.99 -36.07
C VAL A 29 2.35 3.19 -35.99
N GLY A 30 3.06 2.13 -35.62
CA GLY A 30 4.43 1.87 -36.05
C GLY A 30 5.57 2.83 -35.65
N THR A 31 5.42 3.78 -34.71
CA THR A 31 6.50 4.77 -34.48
C THR A 31 6.75 5.12 -33.00
N VAL A 32 8.04 5.18 -32.67
CA VAL A 32 8.70 5.52 -31.40
C VAL A 32 7.88 6.43 -30.46
N GLY A 33 7.59 5.94 -29.24
CA GLY A 33 6.91 6.68 -28.17
C GLY A 33 7.59 6.47 -26.80
N PRO A 34 7.22 7.25 -25.77
CA PRO A 34 7.79 7.14 -24.44
C PRO A 34 7.36 5.80 -23.85
N SER A 35 8.26 5.10 -23.18
CA SER A 35 7.90 3.88 -22.50
C SER A 35 7.03 4.20 -21.29
N LEU A 36 6.05 3.35 -21.03
CA LEU A 36 5.18 3.50 -19.87
C LEU A 36 5.44 2.37 -18.90
N VAL A 37 5.49 2.74 -17.62
CA VAL A 37 5.57 1.78 -16.53
C VAL A 37 4.33 1.96 -15.68
N GLN A 38 3.56 0.89 -15.52
CA GLN A 38 2.53 0.84 -14.49
C GLN A 38 3.19 0.53 -13.16
N VAL A 39 3.11 1.47 -12.23
CA VAL A 39 3.51 1.30 -10.84
C VAL A 39 2.28 0.84 -10.06
N HIS A 40 2.21 -0.46 -9.76
CA HIS A 40 1.17 -1.03 -8.92
C HIS A 40 1.62 -0.98 -7.45
N ARG A 41 0.88 -0.23 -6.63
CA ARG A 41 1.22 0.06 -5.24
C ARG A 41 0.26 -0.64 -4.30
N MET A 42 0.81 -1.27 -3.28
CA MET A 42 0.08 -1.93 -2.19
C MET A 42 0.61 -1.43 -0.85
N ILE A 43 -0.31 -1.14 0.07
CA ILE A 43 -0.01 -0.64 1.41
C ILE A 43 -0.64 -1.57 2.42
N TYR A 44 0.21 -2.26 3.18
CA TYR A 44 -0.21 -3.12 4.28
C TYR A 44 0.03 -2.38 5.59
N GLN A 45 -1.01 -2.16 6.38
CA GLN A 45 -0.89 -1.57 7.71
C GLN A 45 -0.91 -2.66 8.77
N LEU A 46 0.05 -2.60 9.70
CA LEU A 46 0.02 -3.41 10.91
C LEU A 46 -1.07 -2.90 11.86
N THR A 47 -1.92 -3.79 12.31
CA THR A 47 -2.97 -3.53 13.31
C THR A 47 -2.79 -4.42 14.52
N LYS A 48 -3.28 -3.94 15.67
CA LYS A 48 -3.31 -4.67 16.94
C LYS A 48 -4.75 -5.01 17.28
N LYS A 49 -5.03 -6.28 17.58
CA LYS A 49 -6.35 -6.76 17.98
C LYS A 49 -6.81 -6.03 19.25
N GLN A 50 -8.08 -5.61 19.23
CA GLN A 50 -8.77 -5.00 20.36
C GLN A 50 -9.96 -5.84 20.78
N ASP A 51 -10.17 -5.90 22.09
CA ASP A 51 -11.39 -6.41 22.68
C ASP A 51 -12.41 -5.28 22.78
N VAL A 52 -13.67 -5.59 22.45
CA VAL A 52 -14.79 -4.66 22.54
C VAL A 52 -15.56 -4.97 23.82
N PHE A 53 -15.97 -3.93 24.54
CA PHE A 53 -16.75 -4.03 25.76
C PHE A 53 -18.02 -3.18 25.64
N LEU A 54 -19.15 -3.71 26.08
CA LEU A 54 -20.42 -3.01 26.17
C LEU A 54 -20.82 -2.92 27.65
N ASP A 55 -20.94 -1.69 28.16
CA ASP A 55 -21.18 -1.42 29.58
C ASP A 55 -20.17 -2.10 30.53
N GLY A 56 -18.93 -2.29 30.04
CA GLY A 56 -17.85 -2.94 30.79
C GLY A 56 -17.74 -4.46 30.60
N GLU A 57 -18.71 -5.11 29.96
CA GLU A 57 -18.68 -6.54 29.67
C GLU A 57 -18.07 -6.82 28.30
N LYS A 58 -17.15 -7.79 28.22
CA LYS A 58 -16.49 -8.16 26.95
C LYS A 58 -17.51 -8.77 25.99
N VAL A 59 -17.52 -8.26 24.75
CA VAL A 59 -18.42 -8.70 23.68
C VAL A 59 -17.64 -9.54 22.67
N ASP A 60 -18.16 -10.73 22.37
CA ASP A 60 -17.74 -11.50 21.21
C ASP A 60 -18.53 -11.02 19.98
N LEU A 61 -17.84 -10.31 19.09
CA LEU A 61 -18.43 -9.78 17.87
C LEU A 61 -18.88 -10.86 16.87
N SER A 62 -18.36 -12.09 17.01
CA SER A 62 -18.81 -13.22 16.19
C SER A 62 -20.13 -13.81 16.68
N ASN A 63 -20.49 -13.58 17.95
CA ASN A 63 -21.68 -14.12 18.58
C ASN A 63 -22.35 -13.09 19.50
N ILE A 64 -22.82 -11.98 18.89
CA ILE A 64 -23.51 -10.92 19.63
C ILE A 64 -24.93 -11.36 20.00
N THR A 65 -25.22 -11.39 21.29
CA THR A 65 -26.56 -11.73 21.82
C THR A 65 -27.61 -10.65 21.50
N LEU A 66 -28.90 -11.02 21.51
CA LEU A 66 -30.01 -10.08 21.30
C LEU A 66 -30.00 -8.91 22.30
N TRP A 67 -29.70 -9.18 23.57
CA TRP A 67 -29.61 -8.14 24.60
C TRP A 67 -28.45 -7.18 24.36
N GLN A 68 -27.29 -7.68 23.95
CA GLN A 68 -26.15 -6.82 23.59
C GLN A 68 -26.46 -5.95 22.36
N ARG A 69 -27.18 -6.48 21.37
CA ARG A 69 -27.66 -5.68 20.22
C ARG A 69 -28.60 -4.57 20.67
N LEU A 70 -29.58 -4.90 21.52
CA LEU A 70 -30.53 -3.91 22.03
C LEU A 70 -29.79 -2.80 22.77
N LYS A 71 -28.93 -3.16 23.73
CA LYS A 71 -28.10 -2.21 24.49
C LYS A 71 -27.27 -1.31 23.57
N SER A 72 -26.66 -1.85 22.50
CA SER A 72 -25.88 -1.01 21.56
C SER A 72 -26.70 0.06 20.83
N ILE A 73 -27.99 -0.17 20.59
CA ILE A 73 -28.88 0.76 19.89
C ILE A 73 -29.53 1.72 20.89
N THR A 74 -29.79 1.28 22.12
CA THR A 74 -30.42 2.09 23.17
C THR A 74 -29.44 2.93 24.00
N GLY A 75 -28.18 3.07 23.54
CA GLY A 75 -27.20 3.97 24.16
C GLY A 75 -26.21 3.34 25.15
N GLY A 76 -26.07 2.02 25.16
CA GLY A 76 -25.05 1.33 25.95
C GLY A 76 -23.63 1.80 25.59
N LYS A 77 -22.75 1.89 26.60
CA LYS A 77 -21.42 2.46 26.44
C LYS A 77 -20.47 1.42 25.83
N ILE A 78 -20.11 1.62 24.57
CA ILE A 78 -19.09 0.81 23.91
C ILE A 78 -17.71 1.37 24.22
N THR A 79 -16.81 0.52 24.71
CA THR A 79 -15.40 0.85 24.92
C THR A 79 -14.52 -0.21 24.29
N THR A 80 -13.32 0.18 23.85
CA THR A 80 -12.34 -0.73 23.26
C THR A 80 -11.06 -0.70 24.08
N LYS A 81 -10.47 -1.87 24.31
CA LYS A 81 -9.17 -2.00 24.98
C LYS A 81 -8.30 -2.97 24.19
N ASP A 82 -7.00 -2.81 24.32
CA ASP A 82 -6.07 -3.77 23.73
C ASP A 82 -6.31 -5.16 24.33
N SER A 83 -6.38 -6.18 23.48
CA SER A 83 -6.64 -7.55 23.94
C SER A 83 -5.49 -8.07 24.80
N GLN A 84 -5.82 -8.88 25.81
CA GLN A 84 -4.81 -9.53 26.66
C GLN A 84 -3.93 -10.50 25.85
N GLU A 85 -4.52 -11.19 24.86
CA GLU A 85 -3.76 -11.88 23.82
C GLU A 85 -3.38 -10.87 22.74
N VAL A 86 -2.21 -10.24 22.88
CA VAL A 86 -1.70 -9.32 21.88
C VAL A 86 -1.49 -10.06 20.56
N LYS A 87 -2.42 -9.85 19.62
CA LYS A 87 -2.33 -10.38 18.25
C LYS A 87 -2.20 -9.21 17.30
N PHE A 88 -1.18 -9.26 16.46
CA PHE A 88 -1.05 -8.33 15.34
C PHE A 88 -1.49 -8.98 14.05
N ALA A 89 -2.06 -8.16 13.17
CA ALA A 89 -2.46 -8.55 11.83
C ALA A 89 -2.04 -7.47 10.82
N TYR A 90 -1.92 -7.86 9.55
CA TYR A 90 -1.81 -6.89 8.47
C TYR A 90 -3.14 -6.75 7.78
N VAL A 91 -3.57 -5.51 7.59
CA VAL A 91 -4.71 -5.16 6.76
C VAL A 91 -4.17 -4.47 5.50
N LEU A 92 -4.69 -4.85 4.34
CA LEU A 92 -4.46 -4.08 3.13
C LEU A 92 -5.24 -2.77 3.26
N ASP A 93 -4.54 -1.63 3.35
CA ASP A 93 -5.15 -0.30 3.48
C ASP A 93 -5.39 0.32 2.10
N TYR A 94 -4.54 -0.03 1.12
CA TYR A 94 -4.64 0.45 -0.26
C TYR A 94 -4.03 -0.53 -1.26
N ALA A 95 -4.69 -0.70 -2.40
CA ALA A 95 -4.09 -1.24 -3.61
C ALA A 95 -4.57 -0.47 -4.84
N GLY A 96 -3.64 -0.02 -5.68
CA GLY A 96 -3.98 0.76 -6.87
C GLY A 96 -2.79 0.89 -7.81
N SER A 97 -3.01 1.59 -8.92
CA SER A 97 -1.98 1.76 -9.94
C SER A 97 -1.86 3.20 -10.40
N GLU A 98 -0.65 3.56 -10.80
CA GLU A 98 -0.36 4.79 -11.51
C GLU A 98 0.51 4.45 -12.71
N PHE A 99 0.35 5.17 -13.81
CA PHE A 99 1.24 5.07 -14.94
C PHE A 99 2.30 6.16 -14.83
N ALA A 100 3.58 5.78 -14.87
CA ALA A 100 4.70 6.68 -15.00
C ALA A 100 5.17 6.65 -16.47
N ALA A 101 5.18 7.81 -17.11
CA ALA A 101 5.78 7.94 -18.42
C ALA A 101 7.28 8.16 -18.28
N VAL A 102 8.07 7.29 -18.90
CA VAL A 102 9.52 7.41 -18.96
C VAL A 102 9.88 8.19 -20.23
N PRO A 103 10.55 9.36 -20.09
CA PRO A 103 10.89 10.17 -21.25
C PRO A 103 11.91 9.46 -22.13
N ILE A 104 11.88 9.76 -23.43
CA ILE A 104 12.90 9.22 -24.34
C ILE A 104 14.19 10.02 -24.12
N GLN A 105 15.22 9.35 -23.57
CA GLN A 105 16.51 9.98 -23.32
C GLN A 105 17.22 10.31 -24.64
N GLY A 106 17.79 11.51 -24.73
CA GLY A 106 18.59 11.94 -25.90
C GLY A 106 17.80 12.53 -27.07
N LEU A 107 16.47 12.63 -26.98
CA LEU A 107 15.63 13.22 -28.02
C LEU A 107 15.77 14.75 -28.02
N ARG A 108 16.69 15.27 -28.84
CA ARG A 108 16.83 16.70 -29.17
C ARG A 108 15.99 17.02 -30.41
N LEU A 109 14.83 17.62 -30.20
CA LEU A 109 14.02 18.17 -31.29
C LEU A 109 14.34 19.66 -31.40
N GLU A 110 14.97 20.07 -32.48
CA GLU A 110 15.21 21.48 -32.79
C GLU A 110 13.92 22.12 -33.31
N GLY A 111 13.59 23.31 -32.78
CA GLY A 111 12.43 24.09 -33.20
C GLY A 111 11.39 24.27 -32.08
N ASN A 112 10.72 25.43 -32.10
CA ASN A 112 9.74 25.89 -31.11
C ASN A 112 8.43 25.06 -31.18
N THR A 113 8.50 23.81 -30.75
CA THR A 113 7.40 22.85 -30.88
C THR A 113 6.72 22.60 -29.53
N ASN A 114 5.59 23.28 -29.38
CA ASN A 114 4.29 22.84 -28.84
C ASN A 114 4.23 21.77 -27.74
N TYR A 115 3.26 21.96 -26.84
CA TYR A 115 2.72 21.06 -25.79
C TYR A 115 2.99 19.54 -25.93
N PHE A 116 2.99 18.98 -27.13
CA PHE A 116 3.43 17.61 -27.44
C PHE A 116 4.87 17.30 -26.96
N TYR A 117 5.85 18.18 -27.16
CA TYR A 117 7.25 17.98 -26.76
C TYR A 117 7.41 17.74 -25.24
N LYS A 118 6.70 18.52 -24.42
CA LYS A 118 6.76 18.39 -22.94
C LYS A 118 6.24 17.04 -22.45
N LYS A 119 5.31 16.41 -23.18
CA LYS A 119 4.79 15.08 -22.84
C LYS A 119 5.75 13.94 -23.18
N PHE A 120 6.76 14.16 -24.02
CA PHE A 120 7.72 13.11 -24.40
C PHE A 120 9.08 13.22 -23.69
N THR A 121 9.34 14.36 -23.06
CA THR A 121 10.65 14.71 -22.48
C THR A 121 10.65 14.89 -20.97
N LYS A 122 9.48 14.79 -20.32
CA LYS A 122 9.36 14.86 -18.86
C LYS A 122 8.72 13.60 -18.33
N GLU A 123 9.18 13.15 -17.16
CA GLU A 123 8.45 12.17 -16.37
C GLU A 123 7.15 12.80 -15.88
N TYR A 124 6.03 12.13 -16.10
CA TYR A 124 4.74 12.50 -15.52
C TYR A 124 3.99 11.25 -15.07
N LYS A 125 3.20 11.41 -14.02
CA LYS A 125 2.35 10.35 -13.46
C LYS A 125 0.91 10.58 -13.89
N ILE A 126 0.26 9.51 -14.34
CA ILE A 126 -1.17 9.46 -14.61
C ILE A 126 -1.78 8.47 -13.62
N SER A 127 -2.52 8.98 -12.63
CA SER A 127 -3.23 8.10 -11.69
C SER A 127 -4.38 7.39 -12.43
N THR A 128 -4.58 6.10 -12.13
CA THR A 128 -5.74 5.39 -12.68
C THR A 128 -7.05 5.86 -12.01
N PRO A 129 -8.21 5.67 -12.67
CA PRO A 129 -9.50 6.01 -12.07
C PRO A 129 -9.69 5.37 -10.69
N LYS A 130 -10.22 6.14 -9.72
CA LYS A 130 -10.42 5.69 -8.33
C LYS A 130 -11.26 4.41 -8.19
N LEU A 131 -12.14 4.14 -9.15
CA LEU A 131 -12.95 2.90 -9.20
C LEU A 131 -12.09 1.63 -9.33
N LEU A 132 -10.84 1.76 -9.78
CA LEU A 132 -9.88 0.66 -9.91
C LEU A 132 -8.97 0.53 -8.68
N HIS A 133 -9.22 1.31 -7.63
CA HIS A 133 -8.44 1.27 -6.39
C HIS A 133 -9.23 0.57 -5.30
N TYR A 134 -8.54 -0.22 -4.49
CA TYR A 134 -9.04 -0.72 -3.23
C TYR A 134 -8.56 0.21 -2.10
N GLY A 135 -9.47 0.60 -1.20
CA GLY A 135 -9.13 1.36 0.01
C GLY A 135 -8.70 2.80 -0.26
N SER A 136 -7.91 3.37 0.66
CA SER A 136 -7.45 4.76 0.58
C SER A 136 -5.98 4.86 0.99
N ASP A 137 -5.15 5.44 0.12
CA ASP A 137 -3.73 5.59 0.40
C ASP A 137 -3.48 6.75 1.38
N THR A 138 -3.38 6.41 2.66
CA THR A 138 -3.12 7.36 3.76
C THR A 138 -1.66 7.84 3.85
N ILE A 139 -0.77 7.31 2.99
CA ILE A 139 0.67 7.63 2.91
C ILE A 139 1.14 7.85 1.46
N LYS A 140 0.26 8.42 0.62
CA LYS A 140 0.50 8.67 -0.82
C LYS A 140 1.77 9.47 -1.15
N ASN A 141 2.28 10.26 -0.20
CA ASN A 141 3.49 11.06 -0.34
C ASN A 141 4.79 10.22 -0.19
N ILE A 142 4.68 8.98 0.30
CA ILE A 142 5.81 8.08 0.49
C ILE A 142 5.84 7.06 -0.66
N THR A 143 6.41 7.44 -1.81
CA THR A 143 6.57 6.54 -2.97
C THR A 143 7.94 5.88 -2.97
N LEU A 144 8.08 4.70 -3.59
CA LEU A 144 9.39 4.04 -3.78
C LEU A 144 9.94 4.31 -5.18
N HIS A 145 9.09 4.22 -6.20
CA HIS A 145 9.37 4.57 -7.58
C HIS A 145 9.76 6.05 -7.70
N GLY A 146 10.85 6.31 -8.42
CA GLY A 146 11.43 7.63 -8.63
C GLY A 146 12.42 8.07 -7.55
N ARG A 147 12.63 7.29 -6.48
CA ARG A 147 13.65 7.60 -5.46
C ARG A 147 15.00 7.02 -5.87
N SER A 148 16.05 7.85 -5.84
CA SER A 148 17.41 7.47 -6.25
C SER A 148 18.06 6.40 -5.36
N ASN A 149 17.63 6.28 -4.10
CA ASN A 149 18.17 5.31 -3.15
C ASN A 149 17.37 3.99 -3.09
N VAL A 150 16.38 3.80 -3.97
CA VAL A 150 15.55 2.60 -4.03
C VAL A 150 15.99 1.71 -5.19
N SER A 151 16.09 0.41 -4.94
CA SER A 151 16.31 -0.61 -5.98
C SER A 151 15.11 -1.55 -6.05
N PHE A 152 14.73 -1.94 -7.26
CA PHE A 152 13.72 -2.96 -7.50
C PHE A 152 14.41 -4.31 -7.65
N PHE A 153 13.98 -5.31 -6.88
CA PHE A 153 14.46 -6.69 -6.97
C PHE A 153 13.45 -7.57 -7.71
N MET A 154 13.94 -8.66 -8.30
CA MET A 154 13.12 -9.64 -9.01
C MET A 154 13.44 -11.05 -8.49
N ASP A 155 12.42 -11.81 -8.13
CA ASP A 155 12.59 -13.23 -7.75
C ASP A 155 12.43 -14.17 -8.95
N ASN A 156 12.56 -15.47 -8.70
CA ASN A 156 12.35 -16.54 -9.69
C ASN A 156 13.19 -16.36 -10.97
N GLY A 157 14.44 -15.91 -10.82
CA GLY A 157 15.35 -15.68 -11.95
C GLY A 157 14.87 -14.59 -12.92
N GLY A 158 14.18 -13.56 -12.42
CA GLY A 158 13.70 -12.45 -13.27
C GLY A 158 12.33 -12.69 -13.91
N ARG A 159 11.60 -13.74 -13.51
CA ARG A 159 10.26 -14.05 -14.05
C ARG A 159 9.14 -13.27 -13.37
N ASN A 160 9.38 -12.81 -12.14
CA ASN A 160 8.42 -12.00 -11.41
C ASN A 160 8.57 -10.51 -11.75
N ALA A 161 7.51 -9.74 -11.54
CA ALA A 161 7.56 -8.29 -11.71
C ALA A 161 8.63 -7.66 -10.79
N PRO A 162 9.43 -6.68 -11.29
CA PRO A 162 10.33 -5.90 -10.44
C PRO A 162 9.55 -5.30 -9.27
N THR A 163 10.03 -5.55 -8.06
CA THR A 163 9.36 -5.19 -6.81
C THR A 163 10.31 -4.36 -5.95
N ALA A 164 9.84 -3.23 -5.44
CA ALA A 164 10.47 -2.49 -4.36
C ALA A 164 9.58 -2.60 -3.13
N ALA A 165 10.19 -2.77 -1.96
CA ALA A 165 9.47 -2.82 -0.71
C ALA A 165 10.16 -1.99 0.37
N ALA A 166 9.37 -1.45 1.30
CA ALA A 166 9.90 -0.74 2.45
C ALA A 166 8.96 -0.86 3.64
N LYS A 167 9.56 -0.88 4.83
CA LYS A 167 8.85 -0.64 6.10
C LYS A 167 8.84 0.87 6.36
N TYR A 168 7.69 1.41 6.72
CA TYR A 168 7.53 2.82 7.05
C TYR A 168 6.83 2.98 8.40
N ASN A 169 7.42 3.76 9.30
CA ASN A 169 6.80 4.17 10.55
C ASN A 169 6.32 5.61 10.42
N LYS A 170 4.99 5.81 10.39
CA LYS A 170 4.40 7.14 10.23
C LYS A 170 4.56 8.03 11.48
N ASN A 171 4.78 7.43 12.65
CA ASN A 171 5.00 8.20 13.88
C ASN A 171 6.40 8.83 13.90
N THR A 172 7.42 8.11 13.42
CA THR A 172 8.82 8.59 13.40
C THR A 172 9.25 9.18 12.06
N GLY A 173 8.53 8.86 10.98
CA GLY A 173 8.92 9.18 9.61
C GLY A 173 10.01 8.25 9.04
N GLU A 174 10.47 7.25 9.80
CA GLU A 174 11.53 6.34 9.37
C GLU A 174 11.06 5.43 8.24
N ILE A 175 11.90 5.30 7.20
CA ILE A 175 11.72 4.33 6.11
C ILE A 175 12.93 3.38 6.05
N SER A 176 12.66 2.08 6.22
CA SER A 176 13.66 1.04 6.08
C SER A 176 13.40 0.29 4.77
N LEU A 177 14.34 0.37 3.83
CA LEU A 177 14.23 -0.30 2.53
C LEU A 177 14.48 -1.81 2.67
N ILE A 178 13.69 -2.59 1.95
CA ILE A 178 13.75 -4.05 1.93
C ILE A 178 14.36 -4.50 0.61
N LYS A 179 15.32 -5.42 0.66
CA LYS A 179 16.17 -5.78 -0.48
C LYS A 179 15.73 -7.05 -1.20
N SER A 180 14.82 -7.84 -0.61
CA SER A 180 14.32 -9.08 -1.21
C SER A 180 12.94 -9.47 -0.69
N MET A 181 12.26 -10.37 -1.40
CA MET A 181 10.98 -10.92 -0.95
C MET A 181 11.13 -11.77 0.32
N HIS A 182 12.25 -12.47 0.47
CA HIS A 182 12.54 -13.21 1.70
C HIS A 182 12.63 -12.29 2.91
N GLU A 183 13.36 -11.17 2.78
CA GLU A 183 13.46 -10.16 3.82
C GLU A 183 12.11 -9.49 4.11
N LEU A 184 11.30 -9.21 3.09
CA LEU A 184 9.93 -8.69 3.26
C LEU A 184 9.08 -9.65 4.09
N SER A 185 9.01 -10.92 3.67
CA SER A 185 8.21 -11.94 4.33
C SER A 185 8.66 -12.14 5.78
N LYS A 186 9.97 -12.27 5.99
CA LYS A 186 10.57 -12.42 7.32
C LYS A 186 10.27 -11.20 8.20
N SER A 187 10.50 -9.98 7.71
CA SER A 187 10.24 -8.75 8.47
C SER A 187 8.76 -8.61 8.84
N MET A 188 7.86 -8.92 7.91
CA MET A 188 6.42 -8.91 8.18
C MET A 188 6.06 -9.94 9.25
N GLN A 189 6.58 -11.17 9.15
CA GLN A 189 6.31 -12.24 10.11
C GLN A 189 6.89 -11.95 11.50
N ASP A 190 8.13 -11.47 11.58
CA ASP A 190 8.79 -11.10 12.83
C ASP A 190 7.97 -10.02 13.55
N ILE A 191 7.60 -8.93 12.86
CA ILE A 191 6.82 -7.83 13.44
C ILE A 191 5.40 -8.28 13.82
N LYS A 192 4.79 -9.19 13.05
CA LYS A 192 3.48 -9.76 13.40
C LYS A 192 3.54 -10.53 14.73
N ASN A 193 4.64 -11.24 14.98
CA ASN A 193 4.81 -12.08 16.15
C ASN A 193 5.28 -11.29 17.38
N SER A 194 6.24 -10.37 17.20
CA SER A 194 6.84 -9.60 18.32
C SER A 194 6.12 -8.28 18.59
N GLY A 195 5.23 -7.85 17.70
CA GLY A 195 4.84 -6.45 17.59
C GLY A 195 5.97 -5.59 17.05
N ALA A 196 5.64 -4.34 16.74
CA ALA A 196 6.65 -3.36 16.43
C ALA A 196 7.24 -2.77 17.71
N ARG A 197 8.57 -2.75 17.81
CA ARG A 197 9.29 -1.92 18.79
C ARG A 197 9.05 -0.46 18.37
N THR A 198 8.26 0.25 19.15
CA THR A 198 8.01 1.69 19.02
C THR A 198 9.26 2.48 19.37
#